data_AF-A0A9P9EJD1-F1
#
_entry.id   AF-A0A9P9EJD1-F1
#
_cell.length_a   1.000
_cell.length_b   1.000
_cell.length_c   1.000
_cell.angle_alpha   90.00
_cell.angle_beta   90.00
_cell.angle_gamma   90.00
#
_symmetry.space_group_name_H-M   'P 1'
#
loop_
_entity.id
_entity.type
_entity.pdbx_description
1 polymer ?
#
loop_
_entity_poly.entity_id
_entity_poly.type
_entity_poly.pdbx_seq_one_letter_code
_entity_poly.pdbx_strand_id
1 'polypeptide(L)'
;YEAFSYVWGDRMHKSQIQLRGNPFAVSENLYLSLQNLRSTEKDRILWIDALCINQSNQRERENQLPLMGSIYKEAGNVVVWLGESWENCDLAIEYVTQLGENENLHINPATSPSAEVRGYSMESVEIQGALKDFINRPWWSRVWTVQEFVLANKSVFQCGQHQIDDERIRESVRHFYRHQQACCFKLGDPAQISLFDSLLVMESL
;
A
#
# COMPACT_ATOMS: atom_id res chain seq x y z
N TYR A 1 8.98 -7.21 -15.89
CA TYR A 1 9.20 -5.93 -15.19
C TYR A 1 8.24 -5.87 -14.02
N GLU A 2 8.46 -4.94 -13.09
CA GLU A 2 7.50 -4.58 -12.06
C GLU A 2 6.82 -3.27 -12.45
N ALA A 3 5.52 -3.13 -12.22
CA ALA A 3 4.84 -1.84 -12.40
C ALA A 3 4.80 -1.08 -11.07
N PHE A 4 4.92 0.24 -11.13
CA PHE A 4 4.99 1.08 -9.94
C PHE A 4 3.74 1.94 -9.80
N SER A 5 2.98 1.71 -8.75
CA SER A 5 1.77 2.45 -8.42
C SER A 5 2.04 3.39 -7.25
N TYR A 6 1.95 4.69 -7.48
CA TYR A 6 2.27 5.70 -6.47
C TYR A 6 1.50 7.00 -6.68
N VAL A 7 1.36 7.80 -5.62
CA VAL A 7 0.77 9.14 -5.72
C VAL A 7 1.80 10.11 -6.30
N TRP A 8 1.46 10.84 -7.35
CA TRP A 8 2.43 11.75 -7.99
C TRP A 8 2.94 12.85 -7.02
N GLY A 9 2.15 13.19 -6.01
CA GLY A 9 2.50 14.14 -4.95
C GLY A 9 2.54 15.58 -5.44
N ASP A 10 3.24 16.43 -4.70
CA ASP A 10 3.51 17.80 -5.11
C ASP A 10 4.39 17.83 -6.37
N ARG A 11 3.97 18.61 -7.37
CA ARG A 11 4.67 18.78 -8.65
C ARG A 11 5.57 20.01 -8.67
N MET A 12 5.49 20.86 -7.65
CA MET A 12 6.24 22.11 -7.54
C MET A 12 7.67 21.84 -7.08
N HIS A 13 7.84 21.00 -6.06
CA HIS A 13 9.15 20.57 -5.58
C HIS A 13 9.66 19.40 -6.42
N LYS A 14 10.81 19.59 -7.05
CA LYS A 14 11.42 18.59 -7.93
C LYS A 14 12.83 18.26 -7.48
N SER A 15 13.13 16.97 -7.49
CA SER A 15 14.47 16.43 -7.29
C SER A 15 15.01 15.91 -8.62
N GLN A 16 16.33 15.75 -8.72
CA GLN A 16 16.97 15.27 -9.95
C GLN A 16 17.39 13.82 -9.83
N ILE A 17 17.10 13.06 -10.89
CA ILE A 17 17.64 11.72 -11.13
C ILE A 17 18.46 11.71 -12.42
N GLN A 18 19.23 10.65 -12.63
CA GLN A 18 19.89 10.40 -13.91
C GLN A 18 19.02 9.47 -14.76
N LEU A 19 18.56 9.94 -15.91
CA LEU A 19 17.81 9.14 -16.88
C LEU A 19 18.62 9.06 -18.18
N ARG A 20 19.11 7.86 -18.52
CA ARG A 20 19.99 7.63 -19.67
C ARG A 20 21.21 8.57 -19.70
N GLY A 21 21.81 8.81 -18.53
CA GLY A 21 22.98 9.69 -18.36
C GLY A 21 22.70 11.19 -18.39
N ASN A 22 21.44 11.61 -18.47
CA ASN A 22 21.05 13.02 -18.44
C ASN A 22 20.29 13.35 -17.15
N PRO A 23 20.49 14.55 -16.57
CA PRO A 23 19.65 15.03 -15.48
C PRO A 23 18.18 15.10 -15.88
N PHE A 24 17.32 14.50 -15.07
CA PHE A 24 15.87 14.48 -15.28
C PHE A 24 15.15 14.83 -13.97
N ALA A 25 14.21 15.78 -14.05
CA ALA A 25 13.49 16.27 -12.88
C ALA A 25 12.23 15.43 -12.61
N VAL A 26 12.09 14.95 -11.37
CA VAL A 26 10.96 14.16 -10.88
C VAL A 26 10.35 14.82 -9.64
N SER A 27 9.11 14.49 -9.29
CA SER A 27 8.55 14.92 -8.00
C SER A 27 9.36 14.33 -6.84
N GLU A 28 9.34 15.02 -5.71
CA GLU A 28 10.02 14.56 -4.49
C GLU A 28 9.55 13.16 -4.06
N ASN A 29 8.25 12.88 -4.16
CA ASN A 29 7.73 11.55 -3.81
C ASN A 29 8.28 10.43 -4.73
N LEU A 30 8.43 10.69 -6.03
CA LEU A 30 9.04 9.70 -6.93
C LEU A 30 10.54 9.54 -6.66
N TYR A 31 11.23 10.63 -6.31
CA TYR A 31 12.64 10.56 -5.93
C TYR A 31 12.85 9.69 -4.70
N LEU A 32 12.09 9.94 -3.63
CA LEU A 32 12.16 9.19 -2.37
C LEU A 32 11.76 7.72 -2.57
N SER A 33 10.72 7.47 -3.37
CA SER A 33 10.32 6.09 -3.66
C SER A 33 11.41 5.34 -4.44
N LEU A 34 12.02 5.95 -5.46
CA LEU A 34 13.13 5.35 -6.20
C LEU A 34 14.35 5.05 -5.33
N GLN A 35 14.62 5.89 -4.32
CA GLN A 35 15.66 5.60 -3.33
C GLN A 35 15.31 4.37 -2.48
N ASN A 36 14.07 4.27 -2.01
CA ASN A 36 13.60 3.14 -1.19
C ASN A 36 13.42 1.84 -1.99
N LEU A 37 13.14 1.92 -3.30
CA LEU A 37 13.02 0.77 -4.19
C LEU A 37 14.39 0.20 -4.60
N ARG A 38 15.46 0.98 -4.46
CA ARG A 38 16.79 0.59 -4.92
C ARG A 38 17.28 -0.60 -4.12
N SER A 39 17.56 -1.71 -4.81
CA SER A 39 18.28 -2.84 -4.23
C SER A 39 19.78 -2.60 -4.34
N THR A 40 20.51 -2.97 -3.30
CA THR A 40 21.99 -2.98 -3.28
C THR A 40 22.56 -4.23 -3.95
N GLU A 41 21.74 -5.24 -4.22
CA GLU A 41 22.17 -6.57 -4.67
C GLU A 41 21.88 -6.83 -6.15
N LYS A 42 20.77 -6.27 -6.67
CA LYS A 42 20.33 -6.52 -8.04
C LYS A 42 19.67 -5.32 -8.69
N ASP A 43 19.83 -5.21 -9.99
CA ASP A 43 19.08 -4.26 -10.80
C ASP A 43 17.59 -4.63 -10.83
N ARG A 44 16.73 -3.62 -10.80
CA ARG A 44 15.28 -3.76 -10.91
C ARG A 44 14.80 -3.15 -12.22
N ILE A 45 13.90 -3.85 -12.92
CA ILE A 45 13.26 -3.36 -14.14
C ILE A 45 11.87 -2.86 -13.76
N LEU A 46 11.73 -1.55 -13.64
CA LEU A 46 10.50 -0.89 -13.22
C LEU A 46 9.84 -0.18 -14.41
N TRP A 47 8.52 -0.32 -14.52
CA TRP A 47 7.67 0.55 -15.32
C TRP A 47 7.06 1.62 -14.42
N ILE A 48 7.32 2.88 -14.73
CA ILE A 48 6.85 4.06 -13.99
C ILE A 48 6.26 5.03 -15.00
N ASP A 49 4.98 5.32 -14.92
CA ASP A 49 4.24 6.17 -15.86
C ASP A 49 4.95 7.52 -16.14
N ALA A 50 5.46 8.18 -15.10
CA ALA A 50 6.15 9.47 -15.20
C ALA A 50 7.49 9.40 -15.95
N LEU A 51 8.10 8.21 -16.08
CA LEU A 51 9.40 8.01 -16.74
C LEU A 51 9.29 7.25 -18.06
N CYS A 52 8.38 6.29 -18.15
CA CYS A 52 8.19 5.42 -19.31
C CYS A 52 7.28 6.03 -20.37
N ILE A 53 6.46 7.02 -20.01
CA ILE A 53 5.60 7.76 -20.94
C ILE A 53 6.18 9.16 -21.12
N ASN A 54 6.29 9.62 -22.36
CA ASN A 54 6.65 11.00 -22.64
C ASN A 54 5.52 11.95 -22.21
N GLN A 55 5.64 12.50 -21.01
CA GLN A 55 4.62 13.35 -20.41
C GLN A 55 4.39 14.67 -21.15
N SER A 56 5.33 15.11 -22.01
CA SER A 56 5.16 16.32 -22.83
C SER A 56 4.48 16.04 -24.18
N ASN A 57 4.31 14.77 -24.56
CA ASN A 57 3.64 14.39 -25.81
C ASN A 57 2.20 13.96 -25.51
N GLN A 58 1.26 14.87 -25.77
CA GLN A 58 -0.16 14.60 -25.52
C GLN A 58 -0.67 13.36 -26.25
N ARG A 59 -0.30 13.19 -27.53
CA ARG A 59 -0.73 12.05 -28.34
C ARG A 59 -0.23 10.73 -27.78
N GLU A 60 1.00 10.70 -27.26
CA GLU A 60 1.53 9.51 -26.62
C GLU A 60 0.76 9.18 -25.34
N ARG A 61 0.52 10.17 -24.46
CA ARG A 61 -0.28 9.96 -23.25
C ARG A 61 -1.66 9.39 -23.57
N GLU A 62 -2.35 9.96 -24.56
CA GLU A 62 -3.66 9.49 -25.01
C GLU A 62 -3.62 8.05 -25.52
N ASN A 63 -2.56 7.67 -26.25
CA ASN A 63 -2.35 6.31 -26.72
C ASN A 63 -1.97 5.32 -25.58
N GLN A 64 -1.38 5.80 -24.48
CA GLN A 64 -0.99 4.96 -23.34
C GLN A 64 -2.14 4.67 -22.38
N LEU A 65 -3.13 5.58 -22.27
CA LEU A 65 -4.31 5.38 -21.43
C LEU A 65 -4.99 4.02 -21.62
N PRO A 66 -5.31 3.55 -22.84
CA PRO A 66 -5.93 2.23 -23.04
C PRO A 66 -4.99 1.05 -22.73
N LEU A 67 -3.67 1.28 -22.68
CA LEU A 67 -2.66 0.25 -22.39
C LEU A 67 -2.39 0.08 -20.89
N MET A 68 -2.80 1.04 -20.05
CA MET A 68 -2.54 1.01 -18.61
C MET A 68 -3.00 -0.30 -17.96
N GLY A 69 -4.18 -0.78 -18.33
CA GLY A 69 -4.71 -2.03 -17.80
C GLY A 69 -3.86 -3.26 -18.17
N SER A 70 -3.38 -3.36 -19.42
CA SER A 70 -2.51 -4.47 -19.82
C SER A 70 -1.13 -4.40 -19.18
N ILE A 71 -0.59 -3.19 -18.98
CA ILE A 71 0.71 -2.98 -18.33
C ILE A 71 0.70 -3.51 -16.90
N TYR A 72 -0.29 -3.12 -16.09
CA TYR A 72 -0.40 -3.62 -14.71
C TYR A 72 -0.74 -5.11 -14.66
N LYS A 73 -1.55 -5.60 -15.60
CA LYS A 73 -1.89 -7.02 -15.71
C LYS A 73 -0.72 -7.92 -16.12
N GLU A 74 0.17 -7.44 -16.98
CA GLU A 74 1.32 -8.20 -17.46
C GLU A 74 2.56 -8.02 -16.59
N ALA A 75 2.54 -7.06 -15.66
CA ALA A 75 3.59 -6.92 -14.67
C ALA A 75 3.71 -8.19 -13.82
N GLY A 76 4.95 -8.63 -13.58
CA GLY A 76 5.21 -9.79 -12.72
C GLY A 76 4.91 -9.51 -11.24
N ASN A 77 4.97 -8.22 -10.87
CA ASN A 77 4.62 -7.69 -9.57
C ASN A 77 4.24 -6.21 -9.73
N VAL A 78 3.33 -5.73 -8.91
CA VAL A 78 3.00 -4.30 -8.78
C VAL A 78 3.46 -3.82 -7.42
N VAL A 79 4.34 -2.82 -7.41
CA VAL A 79 4.77 -2.20 -6.15
C VAL A 79 3.91 -0.97 -5.90
N VAL A 80 3.12 -1.05 -4.84
CA VAL A 80 2.27 0.05 -4.36
C VAL A 80 3.06 0.85 -3.33
N TRP A 81 3.36 2.12 -3.64
CA TRP A 81 4.07 3.01 -2.72
C TRP A 81 3.10 3.84 -1.88
N LEU A 82 3.13 3.59 -0.57
CA LEU A 82 2.31 4.29 0.42
C LEU A 82 2.96 5.58 0.95
N GLY A 83 4.25 5.79 0.67
CA GLY A 83 5.04 6.91 1.17
C GLY A 83 6.22 6.45 2.04
N GLU A 84 6.96 7.41 2.57
CA GLU A 84 7.99 7.12 3.59
C GLU A 84 7.37 6.56 4.87
N SER A 85 8.18 5.80 5.62
CA SER A 85 7.79 5.26 6.92
C SER A 85 7.44 6.40 7.88
N TRP A 86 6.34 6.25 8.59
CA TRP A 86 5.96 7.12 9.71
C TRP A 86 6.29 6.43 11.05
N GLU A 87 6.07 7.16 12.14
CA GLU A 87 6.17 6.59 13.49
C GLU A 87 5.23 5.39 13.64
N ASN A 88 5.74 4.24 14.09
CA ASN A 88 4.98 2.99 14.25
C ASN A 88 4.47 2.37 12.93
N CYS A 89 5.05 2.71 11.78
CA CYS A 89 4.75 2.06 10.50
C CYS A 89 4.99 0.54 10.55
N ASP A 90 6.09 0.13 11.20
CA ASP A 90 6.44 -1.26 11.46
C ASP A 90 5.39 -1.97 12.33
N LEU A 91 4.91 -1.32 13.40
CA LEU A 91 3.83 -1.85 14.24
C LEU A 91 2.54 -2.09 13.44
N ALA A 92 2.15 -1.16 12.57
CA ALA A 92 0.96 -1.34 11.73
C ALA A 92 1.12 -2.56 10.82
N ILE A 93 2.27 -2.68 10.16
CA ILE A 93 2.55 -3.78 9.23
C ILE A 93 2.64 -5.12 9.95
N GLU A 94 3.33 -5.19 11.08
CA GLU A 94 3.41 -6.40 11.92
C GLU A 94 2.03 -6.83 12.41
N TYR A 95 1.20 -5.89 12.86
CA TYR A 95 -0.13 -6.18 13.40
C TYR A 95 -1.09 -6.69 12.31
N VAL A 96 -1.13 -6.02 11.15
CA VAL A 96 -1.91 -6.47 9.99
C VAL A 96 -1.41 -7.84 9.50
N THR A 97 -0.10 -8.04 9.49
CA THR A 97 0.50 -9.34 9.11
C THR A 97 0.07 -10.45 10.07
N GLN A 98 0.16 -10.23 11.37
CA GLN A 98 -0.25 -11.21 12.37
C GLN A 98 -1.73 -11.61 12.22
N LEU A 99 -2.61 -10.63 12.00
CA LEU A 99 -4.03 -10.87 11.76
C LEU A 99 -4.29 -11.64 10.45
N GLY A 100 -3.55 -11.33 9.39
CA GLY A 100 -3.67 -12.05 8.11
C GLY A 100 -3.04 -13.45 8.13
N GLU A 101 -2.18 -13.77 9.11
CA GLU A 101 -1.53 -15.07 9.25
C GLU A 101 -2.35 -16.10 10.02
N ASN A 102 -3.18 -15.64 10.96
CA ASN A 102 -3.89 -16.53 11.86
C ASN A 102 -5.35 -16.11 12.00
N GLU A 103 -6.23 -16.86 11.33
CA GLU A 103 -7.68 -16.65 11.34
C GLU A 103 -8.32 -16.74 12.73
N ASN A 104 -7.65 -17.37 13.70
CA ASN A 104 -8.16 -17.53 15.05
C ASN A 104 -7.84 -16.34 15.97
N LEU A 105 -6.99 -15.39 15.53
CA LEU A 105 -6.66 -14.22 16.34
C LEU A 105 -7.80 -13.22 16.37
N HIS A 106 -8.19 -12.86 17.58
CA HIS A 106 -9.19 -11.84 17.84
C HIS A 106 -8.54 -10.46 17.95
N ILE A 107 -9.18 -9.44 17.37
CA ILE A 107 -8.77 -8.04 17.55
C ILE A 107 -9.05 -7.56 18.98
N ASN A 108 -10.15 -8.03 19.58
CA ASN A 108 -10.50 -7.68 20.95
C ASN A 108 -9.57 -8.43 21.92
N PRO A 109 -8.71 -7.73 22.69
CA PRO A 109 -7.79 -8.39 23.62
C PRO A 109 -8.49 -9.11 24.78
N ALA A 110 -9.77 -8.85 25.04
CA ALA A 110 -10.56 -9.60 26.02
C ALA A 110 -10.90 -11.04 25.56
N THR A 111 -10.63 -11.40 24.30
CA THR A 111 -10.92 -12.72 23.73
C THR A 111 -9.63 -13.41 23.30
N SER A 112 -9.39 -14.63 23.81
CA SER A 112 -8.16 -15.38 23.55
C SER A 112 -8.34 -16.42 22.42
N PRO A 113 -7.37 -16.58 21.50
CA PRO A 113 -6.14 -15.82 21.41
C PRO A 113 -6.36 -14.46 20.73
N SER A 114 -5.71 -13.39 21.20
CA SER A 114 -5.81 -12.06 20.62
C SER A 114 -4.55 -11.65 19.88
N ALA A 115 -4.69 -10.77 18.89
CA ALA A 115 -3.55 -10.14 18.23
C ALA A 115 -2.86 -9.16 19.19
N GLU A 116 -1.53 -9.28 19.27
CA GLU A 116 -0.66 -8.44 20.07
C GLU A 116 0.72 -8.41 19.41
N VAL A 117 1.26 -7.20 19.25
CA VAL A 117 2.58 -6.96 18.66
C VAL A 117 3.38 -6.12 19.63
N ARG A 118 4.52 -6.66 20.08
CA ARG A 118 5.45 -5.99 21.01
C ARG A 118 4.78 -5.47 22.30
N GLY A 119 3.77 -6.18 22.80
CA GLY A 119 3.01 -5.78 24.00
C GLY A 119 1.85 -4.81 23.73
N TYR A 120 1.62 -4.42 22.47
CA TYR A 120 0.52 -3.53 22.07
C TYR A 120 -0.60 -4.30 21.38
N SER A 121 -1.84 -3.98 21.72
CA SER A 121 -3.05 -4.56 21.16
C SER A 121 -3.93 -3.48 20.54
N MET A 122 -5.11 -3.83 20.02
CA MET A 122 -6.07 -2.85 19.48
C MET A 122 -6.51 -1.79 20.52
N GLU A 123 -6.37 -2.03 21.83
CA GLU A 123 -6.67 -1.02 22.86
C GLU A 123 -5.56 0.01 23.03
N SER A 124 -4.36 -0.26 22.51
CA SER A 124 -3.21 0.65 22.57
C SER A 124 -3.32 1.77 21.55
N VAL A 125 -3.02 3.00 21.97
CA VAL A 125 -3.05 4.20 21.10
C VAL A 125 -2.04 4.09 19.96
N GLU A 126 -0.95 3.36 20.18
CA GLU A 126 0.10 3.08 19.22
C GLU A 126 -0.43 2.26 18.03
N ILE A 127 -1.16 1.17 18.29
CA ILE A 127 -1.76 0.34 17.22
C ILE A 127 -2.87 1.11 16.51
N GLN A 128 -3.75 1.78 17.25
CA GLN A 128 -4.83 2.55 16.64
C GLN A 128 -4.29 3.68 15.75
N GLY A 129 -3.29 4.42 16.23
CA GLY A 129 -2.61 5.47 15.48
C GLY A 129 -1.89 4.93 14.25
N ALA A 130 -1.13 3.83 14.42
CA ALA A 130 -0.40 3.20 13.33
C ALA A 130 -1.32 2.70 12.20
N LEU A 131 -2.43 2.04 12.54
CA LEU A 131 -3.42 1.57 11.58
C LEU A 131 -4.16 2.73 10.92
N LYS A 132 -4.51 3.77 11.69
CA LYS A 132 -5.12 4.99 11.14
C LYS A 132 -4.20 5.65 10.12
N ASP A 133 -2.93 5.77 10.41
CA ASP A 133 -1.95 6.35 9.50
C ASP A 133 -1.70 5.46 8.29
N PHE A 134 -1.80 4.13 8.43
CA PHE A 134 -1.71 3.19 7.32
C PHE A 134 -2.84 3.37 6.31
N ILE A 135 -4.10 3.40 6.76
CA ILE A 135 -5.27 3.47 5.87
C ILE A 135 -5.53 4.87 5.31
N ASN A 136 -5.04 5.92 5.98
CA ASN A 136 -5.22 7.30 5.52
C ASN A 136 -4.13 7.75 4.54
N ARG A 137 -3.24 6.84 4.12
CA ARG A 137 -2.25 7.14 3.08
C ARG A 137 -2.97 7.58 1.80
N PRO A 138 -2.50 8.65 1.12
CA PRO A 138 -3.19 9.19 -0.05
C PRO A 138 -3.41 8.22 -1.22
N TRP A 139 -2.68 7.09 -1.25
CA TRP A 139 -2.82 6.07 -2.28
C TRP A 139 -4.22 5.42 -2.25
N TRP A 140 -4.78 5.18 -1.06
CA TRP A 140 -6.04 4.46 -0.87
C TRP A 140 -7.26 5.17 -1.49
N SER A 141 -7.21 6.50 -1.66
CA SER A 141 -8.34 7.30 -2.14
C SER A 141 -8.29 7.66 -3.63
N ARG A 142 -7.32 7.15 -4.39
CA ARG A 142 -7.16 7.49 -5.80
C ARG A 142 -7.99 6.56 -6.69
N VAL A 143 -8.89 7.15 -7.49
CA VAL A 143 -9.72 6.38 -8.45
C VAL A 143 -8.88 5.53 -9.42
N TRP A 144 -7.72 6.04 -9.85
CA TRP A 144 -6.87 5.33 -10.81
C TRP A 144 -6.15 4.12 -10.22
N THR A 145 -5.89 4.08 -8.91
CA THR A 145 -5.18 2.93 -8.27
C THR A 145 -6.01 1.66 -8.29
N VAL A 146 -7.34 1.77 -8.48
CA VAL A 146 -8.25 0.64 -8.71
C VAL A 146 -7.77 -0.21 -9.89
N GLN A 147 -7.46 0.39 -11.04
CA GLN A 147 -7.00 -0.39 -12.20
C GLN A 147 -5.60 -0.98 -11.96
N GLU A 148 -4.76 -0.28 -11.21
CA GLU A 148 -3.38 -0.67 -10.93
C GLU A 148 -3.30 -1.86 -9.96
N PHE A 149 -4.24 -1.93 -9.01
CA PHE A 149 -4.35 -2.97 -7.99
C PHE A 149 -5.20 -4.16 -8.45
N VAL A 150 -6.42 -3.92 -8.94
CA VAL A 150 -7.36 -5.00 -9.31
C VAL A 150 -6.84 -5.85 -10.46
N LEU A 151 -6.10 -5.25 -11.39
CA LEU A 151 -5.55 -5.97 -12.54
C LEU A 151 -4.22 -6.65 -12.24
N ALA A 152 -3.58 -6.34 -11.11
CA ALA A 152 -2.30 -6.92 -10.74
C ALA A 152 -2.46 -8.42 -10.46
N ASN A 153 -1.57 -9.25 -11.03
CA ASN A 153 -1.51 -10.67 -10.63
C ASN A 153 -0.97 -10.84 -9.20
N LYS A 154 -0.07 -9.93 -8.81
CA LYS A 154 0.58 -9.84 -7.51
C LYS A 154 0.91 -8.39 -7.23
N SER A 155 0.74 -7.96 -5.99
CA SER A 155 1.12 -6.64 -5.53
C SER A 155 1.69 -6.66 -4.11
N VAL A 156 2.63 -5.75 -3.88
CA VAL A 156 3.24 -5.53 -2.59
C VAL A 156 3.08 -4.06 -2.21
N PHE A 157 2.60 -3.81 -1.01
CA PHE A 157 2.50 -2.48 -0.44
C PHE A 157 3.81 -2.16 0.26
N GLN A 158 4.49 -1.12 -0.22
CA GLN A 158 5.74 -0.63 0.34
C GLN A 158 5.51 0.71 1.04
N CYS A 159 5.99 0.79 2.28
CA CYS A 159 6.09 2.04 3.02
C CYS A 159 7.51 2.19 3.59
N GLY A 160 8.26 3.17 3.08
CA GLY A 160 9.69 3.28 3.37
C GLY A 160 10.40 1.95 3.05
N GLN A 161 11.01 1.35 4.07
CA GLN A 161 11.70 0.07 3.99
C GLN A 161 10.82 -1.14 4.38
N HIS A 162 9.59 -0.91 4.81
CA HIS A 162 8.66 -1.97 5.21
C HIS A 162 7.76 -2.38 4.04
N GLN A 163 7.40 -3.65 4.00
CA GLN A 163 6.56 -4.23 2.94
C GLN A 163 5.53 -5.19 3.52
N ILE A 164 4.36 -5.25 2.88
CA ILE A 164 3.31 -6.22 3.15
C ILE A 164 2.64 -6.64 1.84
N ASP A 165 2.48 -7.95 1.65
CA ASP A 165 1.81 -8.49 0.46
C ASP A 165 0.31 -8.20 0.49
N ASP A 166 -0.28 -7.98 -0.67
CA ASP A 166 -1.72 -7.69 -0.78
C ASP A 166 -2.61 -8.80 -0.19
N GLU A 167 -2.20 -10.05 -0.36
CA GLU A 167 -2.92 -11.21 0.15
C GLU A 167 -3.02 -11.13 1.66
N ARG A 168 -1.92 -10.73 2.32
CA ARG A 168 -1.88 -10.64 3.78
C ARG A 168 -2.83 -9.56 4.30
N ILE A 169 -2.92 -8.42 3.62
CA ILE A 169 -3.89 -7.38 3.99
C ILE A 169 -5.31 -7.91 3.77
N ARG A 170 -5.62 -8.53 2.63
CA ARG A 170 -6.95 -9.09 2.36
C ARG A 170 -7.38 -10.14 3.38
N GLU A 171 -6.50 -11.07 3.74
CA GLU A 171 -6.80 -12.07 4.78
C GLU A 171 -7.07 -11.40 6.13
N SER A 172 -6.29 -10.37 6.51
CA SER A 172 -6.53 -9.65 7.76
C SER A 172 -7.92 -9.01 7.83
N VAL A 173 -8.38 -8.45 6.70
CA VAL A 173 -9.70 -7.82 6.55
C VAL A 173 -10.80 -8.88 6.60
N ARG A 174 -10.61 -10.01 5.89
CA ARG A 174 -11.57 -11.12 5.92
C ARG A 174 -11.74 -11.70 7.31
N HIS A 175 -10.63 -11.96 8.01
CA HIS A 175 -10.64 -12.47 9.37
C HIS A 175 -11.36 -11.48 10.30
N PHE A 176 -11.10 -10.18 10.16
CA PHE A 176 -11.80 -9.14 10.90
C PHE A 176 -13.33 -9.23 10.75
N TYR A 177 -13.85 -9.26 9.52
CA TYR A 177 -15.29 -9.32 9.29
C TYR A 177 -15.91 -10.61 9.83
N ARG A 178 -15.22 -11.74 9.65
CA ARG A 178 -15.67 -13.02 10.21
C ARG A 178 -15.81 -12.94 11.72
N HIS A 179 -14.81 -12.37 12.40
CA HIS A 179 -14.83 -12.17 13.84
C HIS A 179 -15.93 -11.19 14.24
N GLN A 180 -16.09 -10.06 13.55
CA GLN A 180 -17.12 -9.06 13.82
C GLN A 180 -18.54 -9.66 13.74
N GLN A 181 -18.78 -10.58 12.80
CA GLN A 181 -20.06 -11.26 12.60
C GLN A 181 -20.29 -12.47 13.53
N ALA A 182 -19.24 -13.00 14.17
CA ALA A 182 -19.32 -14.25 14.93
C ALA A 182 -19.07 -14.10 16.44
N CYS A 183 -18.13 -13.27 16.88
CA CYS A 183 -17.69 -13.21 18.28
C CYS A 183 -17.19 -11.83 18.76
N CYS A 184 -16.61 -11.02 17.88
CA CYS A 184 -16.05 -9.69 18.17
C CYS A 184 -17.05 -8.55 17.90
N PHE A 185 -18.33 -8.77 18.20
CA PHE A 185 -19.42 -7.82 17.94
C PHE A 185 -19.28 -6.48 18.67
N LYS A 186 -18.48 -6.44 19.74
CA LYS A 186 -18.23 -5.26 20.58
C LYS A 186 -16.80 -4.74 20.41
N LEU A 187 -16.38 -4.47 19.18
CA LEU A 187 -15.42 -3.37 19.00
C LEU A 187 -16.23 -2.11 19.30
N GLY A 188 -16.29 -1.73 20.58
CA GLY A 188 -17.20 -0.70 21.09
C GLY A 188 -16.89 0.70 20.57
N ASP A 189 -15.82 0.86 19.80
CA ASP A 189 -15.42 2.10 19.17
C ASP A 189 -15.73 2.06 17.66
N PRO A 190 -16.69 2.86 17.18
CA PRO A 190 -16.95 3.06 15.75
C PRO A 190 -15.70 3.43 14.94
N ALA A 191 -14.70 4.05 15.56
CA ALA A 191 -13.43 4.34 14.91
C ALA A 191 -12.71 3.06 14.47
N GLN A 192 -12.71 2.01 15.30
CA GLN A 192 -12.04 0.73 15.00
C GLN A 192 -12.70 0.01 13.82
N ILE A 193 -14.03 0.07 13.71
CA ILE A 193 -14.78 -0.49 12.58
C ILE A 193 -14.47 0.30 11.29
N SER A 194 -14.47 1.63 11.37
CA SER A 194 -14.17 2.49 10.22
C SER A 194 -12.75 2.29 9.65
N LEU A 195 -11.81 1.83 10.48
CA LEU A 195 -10.44 1.52 10.03
C LEU A 195 -10.45 0.38 9.02
N PHE A 196 -11.17 -0.70 9.30
CA PHE A 196 -11.27 -1.87 8.42
C PHE A 196 -12.29 -1.69 7.29
N ASP A 197 -13.31 -0.85 7.47
CA ASP A 197 -14.21 -0.45 6.38
C ASP A 197 -13.46 0.27 5.26
N SER A 198 -12.45 1.07 5.60
CA SER A 198 -11.61 1.75 4.60
C SER A 198 -10.78 0.76 3.77
N LEU A 199 -10.50 -0.42 4.32
CA LEU A 199 -9.78 -1.50 3.65
C LEU A 199 -10.71 -2.43 2.83
N LEU A 200 -12.03 -2.42 3.08
CA LEU A 200 -13.02 -3.18 2.28
C LEU A 200 -13.07 -2.76 0.81
N VAL A 201 -12.59 -1.57 0.48
CA VAL A 201 -12.42 -1.16 -0.92
C VAL A 201 -11.57 -2.20 -1.66
N MET A 202 -10.69 -2.93 -0.98
CA MET A 202 -9.91 -4.03 -1.58
C MET A 202 -10.66 -5.37 -1.74
N GLU A 203 -11.78 -5.60 -1.04
CA GLU A 203 -12.58 -6.84 -1.18
C GLU A 203 -13.77 -6.67 -2.14
N SER A 204 -14.22 -5.43 -2.36
CA SER A 204 -15.41 -5.11 -3.17
C SER A 204 -15.10 -4.78 -4.63
N LEU A 205 -13.84 -4.95 -5.05
CA LEU A 205 -13.31 -4.75 -6.40
C LEU A 205 -12.69 -6.04 -6.94
#